data_AF-A0A844WKT5-F1
#
_entry.id   AF-A0A844WKT5-F1
#
_cell.length_a   1.000
_cell.length_b   1.000
_cell.length_c   1.000
_cell.angle_alpha   90.00
_cell.angle_beta   90.00
_cell.angle_gamma   90.00
#
_symmetry.space_group_name_H-M   'P 1'
#
loop_
_entity.id
_entity.type
_entity.pdbx_description
1 polymer ?
#
loop_
_entity_poly.entity_id
_entity_poly.type
_entity_poly.pdbx_seq_one_letter_code
_entity_poly.pdbx_strand_id
1 'polypeptide(L)' 'MMNLSSLCTKTKTFLGKFTKNEQGVTAIEYVIVAGGVAAVVLVIFDGNGGPVHNAIYGVFKRLLLSMTDIIA' A
#
# COMPACT_ATOMS: atom_id res chain seq x y z
N MET A 1 -38.54 15.70 -20.32
CA MET A 1 -37.17 16.18 -20.61
C MET A 1 -36.34 16.05 -19.34
N MET A 2 -35.21 15.35 -19.39
CA MET A 2 -34.35 15.12 -18.23
C MET A 2 -33.46 16.35 -18.03
N ASN A 3 -33.73 17.15 -17.00
CA ASN A 3 -32.97 18.36 -16.68
C ASN A 3 -31.68 18.03 -15.92
N LEU A 4 -30.62 18.80 -16.14
CA LEU A 4 -29.31 18.62 -15.48
C LEU A 4 -29.40 18.60 -13.94
N SER A 5 -30.36 19.34 -13.40
CA SER A 5 -30.73 19.39 -12.00
C SER A 5 -31.39 18.10 -11.49
N SER A 6 -32.16 17.39 -12.31
CA SER A 6 -32.72 16.08 -11.97
C SER A 6 -31.67 14.97 -11.99
N LEU A 7 -30.63 15.12 -12.81
CA LEU A 7 -29.45 14.24 -12.82
C LEU A 7 -28.62 14.44 -11.55
N CYS A 8 -28.28 15.69 -11.21
CA CYS A 8 -27.52 16.00 -9.99
C CYS A 8 -28.24 15.58 -8.71
N THR A 9 -29.56 15.71 -8.63
CA THR A 9 -30.35 15.25 -7.48
C THR A 9 -30.39 13.72 -7.39
N LYS A 10 -30.45 13.00 -8.52
CA LYS A 10 -30.32 11.54 -8.54
C LYS A 10 -28.93 11.10 -8.07
N THR A 11 -27.87 11.76 -8.51
CA THR A 11 -26.49 11.47 -8.09
C THR A 11 -26.26 11.77 -6.61
N LYS A 12 -26.75 12.90 -6.09
CA LYS A 12 -26.70 13.21 -4.64
C LYS A 12 -27.47 12.20 -3.79
N THR A 13 -28.63 11.77 -4.26
CA THR A 13 -29.44 10.76 -3.57
C THR A 13 -28.75 9.39 -3.57
N PHE A 14 -28.12 9.01 -4.68
CA PHE A 14 -27.31 7.80 -4.78
C PHE A 14 -26.09 7.84 -3.86
N LEU A 15 -25.37 8.96 -3.82
CA LEU A 15 -24.19 9.11 -2.96
C LEU A 15 -24.57 9.08 -1.48
N GLY A 16 -25.68 9.72 -1.10
CA GLY A 16 -26.24 9.64 0.26
C GLY A 16 -26.69 8.23 0.64
N LYS A 17 -27.25 7.46 -0.32
CA LYS A 17 -27.58 6.05 -0.13
C LYS A 17 -26.35 5.15 -0.07
N PHE A 18 -25.28 5.47 -0.80
CA PHE A 18 -24.01 4.73 -0.79
C PHE A 18 -23.26 4.94 0.53
N THR A 19 -23.23 6.18 1.04
CA THR A 19 -22.72 6.52 2.39
C THR A 19 -23.48 5.80 3.49
N LYS A 20 -24.81 5.63 3.35
CA LYS A 20 -25.63 4.88 4.31
C LYS A 20 -25.63 3.36 4.07
N ASN A 21 -24.98 2.87 3.02
CA ASN A 21 -24.88 1.44 2.75
C ASN A 21 -23.61 0.92 3.41
N GLU A 22 -23.76 0.29 4.58
CA GLU A 22 -22.66 -0.23 5.39
C GLU A 22 -21.77 -1.22 4.60
N GLN A 23 -22.36 -1.96 3.64
CA GLN A 23 -21.65 -2.84 2.71
C GLN A 23 -20.76 -2.11 1.70
N GLY A 24 -21.14 -0.90 1.28
CA GLY A 24 -20.36 -0.08 0.34
C GLY A 24 -19.21 0.65 1.04
N VAL A 25 -19.44 1.09 2.28
CA VAL A 25 -18.43 1.73 3.14
C VAL A 25 -17.33 0.73 3.53
N THR A 26 -17.72 -0.50 3.88
CA THR A 26 -16.78 -1.58 4.22
C THR A 26 -15.88 -1.95 3.04
N ALA A 27 -16.39 -2.01 1.80
CA ALA A 27 -15.56 -2.28 0.62
C ALA A 27 -14.49 -1.20 0.37
N ILE A 28 -14.82 0.08 0.55
CA ILE A 28 -13.87 1.19 0.42
C ILE A 28 -12.81 1.13 1.51
N GLU A 29 -13.20 0.80 2.74
CA GLU A 29 -12.29 0.68 3.88
C GLU A 29 -11.24 -0.41 3.64
N TYR A 30 -11.65 -1.60 3.19
CA TYR A 30 -10.72 -2.68 2.89
C TYR A 30 -9.73 -2.33 1.77
N VAL A 31 -10.15 -1.57 0.75
CA VAL A 31 -9.25 -1.15 -0.33
C VAL A 31 -8.18 -0.19 0.19
N ILE A 32 -8.56 0.76 1.05
CA ILE A 32 -7.60 1.71 1.64
C ILE A 32 -6.65 0.98 2.59
N VAL A 33 -7.15 0.06 3.41
CA VAL A 33 -6.32 -0.76 4.31
C VAL A 33 -5.34 -1.62 3.52
N ALA A 34 -5.80 -2.30 2.47
CA ALA A 34 -4.93 -3.09 1.60
C ALA A 34 -3.86 -2.23 0.92
N GLY A 35 -4.22 -1.03 0.47
CA GLY A 35 -3.27 -0.07 -0.09
C GLY A 35 -2.22 0.39 0.92
N GLY A 36 -2.63 0.65 2.17
CA GLY A 36 -1.71 0.99 3.26
C GLY A 36 -0.73 -0.14 3.58
N VAL A 37 -1.22 -1.37 3.69
CA VAL A 37 -0.37 -2.54 3.93
C VAL A 37 0.60 -2.77 2.76
N ALA A 38 0.13 -2.65 1.52
CA ALA A 38 0.99 -2.78 0.34
C ALA A 38 2.11 -1.73 0.31
N ALA A 39 1.82 -0.48 0.69
CA ALA A 39 2.82 0.58 0.77
C ALA A 39 3.90 0.26 1.81
N VAL A 40 3.52 -0.22 3.00
CA VAL A 40 4.47 -0.63 4.05
C VAL A 40 5.35 -1.79 3.57
N VAL A 41 4.76 -2.80 2.93
CA VAL A 41 5.51 -3.94 2.38
C VAL A 41 6.52 -3.47 1.33
N LEU A 42 6.13 -2.54 0.44
CA LEU A 42 7.02 -1.97 -0.58
C LEU A 42 8.25 -1.30 0.04
N VAL A 43 8.08 -0.54 1.12
CA VAL A 43 9.19 0.13 1.81
C VAL A 43 10.11 -0.87 2.51
N ILE A 44 9.55 -1.87 3.18
CA ILE A 44 10.32 -2.87 3.93
C ILE A 44 11.17 -3.75 2.99
N PHE A 45 10.57 -4.14 1.86
CA PHE A 45 11.16 -5.06 0.88
C PHE A 45 11.72 -4.35 -0.36
N ASP A 46 12.00 -3.05 -0.26
CA ASP A 46 12.60 -2.32 -1.36
C ASP A 46 13.94 -2.95 -1.76
N GLY A 47 14.06 -3.30 -3.04
CA GLY A 47 15.22 -3.98 -3.59
C GLY A 47 16.46 -3.10 -3.67
N ASN A 48 16.30 -1.78 -3.53
CA ASN A 48 17.36 -0.78 -3.66
C ASN A 48 17.73 -0.13 -2.32
N GLY A 49 17.67 -0.90 -1.22
CA GLY A 49 18.09 -0.42 0.10
C GLY A 49 17.00 -0.46 1.16
N GLY A 50 15.95 -1.25 0.97
CA GLY A 50 14.98 -1.55 2.02
C GLY A 50 15.65 -2.18 3.26
N PRO A 51 15.02 -2.08 4.44
CA PRO A 51 15.54 -2.67 5.68
C PRO A 51 15.94 -4.14 5.54
N VAL A 52 15.14 -4.94 4.83
CA VAL A 52 15.43 -6.37 4.60
C VAL A 52 16.65 -6.54 3.69
N HIS A 53 16.72 -5.78 2.60
CA HIS A 53 17.87 -5.79 1.70
C HIS A 53 19.16 -5.47 2.46
N ASN A 54 19.16 -4.37 3.23
CA ASN A 54 20.33 -3.92 3.96
C ASN A 54 20.79 -4.91 5.03
N ALA A 55 19.85 -5.55 5.73
CA ALA A 55 20.17 -6.56 6.72
C ALA A 55 20.87 -7.77 6.08
N ILE A 56 20.29 -8.32 5.01
CA ILE A 56 20.85 -9.48 4.29
C ILE A 56 22.20 -9.10 3.68
N TYR A 57 22.28 -7.98 2.96
CA TYR A 57 23.51 -7.48 2.36
C TYR A 57 24.61 -7.27 3.42
N GLY A 58 24.25 -6.72 4.59
CA GLY A 58 25.17 -6.51 5.71
C GLY A 58 25.78 -7.81 6.24
N VAL A 59 25.01 -8.89 6.34
CA VAL A 59 25.51 -10.21 6.77
C VAL A 59 26.52 -10.75 5.76
N PHE A 60 26.18 -10.76 4.47
CA PHE A 60 27.10 -11.23 3.42
C PHE A 60 28.36 -10.38 3.31
N LYS A 61 28.23 -9.06 3.48
CA LYS A 61 29.39 -8.15 3.49
C LYS A 61 30.33 -8.44 4.65
N ARG A 62 29.81 -8.71 5.86
CA ARG A 62 30.64 -9.08 7.02
C ARG A 62 31.34 -10.42 6.82
N LEU A 63 30.65 -11.40 6.24
CA LEU A 63 31.25 -12.69 5.87
C LEU A 63 32.39 -12.49 4.87
N LEU A 64 32.18 -11.71 3.81
CA LEU A 64 33.19 -11.41 2.80
C LEU A 64 34.44 -10.78 3.43
N LEU A 65 34.26 -9.74 4.26
CA LEU A 65 35.36 -9.07 4.95
C LEU A 65 36.15 -10.05 5.82
N SER A 66 35.46 -10.88 6.60
CA SER A 66 36.11 -11.87 7.46
C SER A 66 36.93 -12.88 6.66
N MET A 67 36.46 -13.31 5.49
CA MET A 67 37.22 -14.25 4.65
C MET A 67 38.42 -13.58 3.98
N THR A 68 38.28 -12.33 3.51
CA THR A 68 39.40 -11.58 2.93
C THR A 68 40.49 -11.31 3.96
N ASP A 69 40.12 -10.97 5.19
CA ASP A 69 41.08 -10.74 6.29
C ASP A 69 41.85 -12.01 6.70
N ILE A 70 41.28 -13.20 6.49
CA ILE A 70 41.98 -14.48 6.76
C ILE A 70 42.96 -14.84 5.63
N ILE A 71 42.67 -14.41 4.40
CA ILE A 71 43.48 -14.74 3.20
C ILE A 71 44.65 -13.76 3.03
N ALA A 72 44.51 -12.52 3.51
CA ALA A 72 45.54 -11.48 3.47
C ALA A 72 46.61 -11.68 4.56
#